data_AF-A0A401TAW3-F1
#
_entry.id   AF-A0A401TAW3-F1
#
_cell.length_a   1.000
_cell.length_b   1.000
_cell.length_c   1.000
_cell.angle_alpha   90.00
_cell.angle_beta   90.00
_cell.angle_gamma   90.00
#
_symmetry.space_group_name_H-M   'P 1'
#
loop_
_entity.id
_entity.type
_entity.pdbx_description
1 polymer ?
#
loop_
_entity_poly.entity_id
_entity_poly.type
_entity_poly.pdbx_seq_one_letter_code
_entity_poly.pdbx_strand_id
1 'polypeptide(L)'
;MDFGGASTQISFVPSQEIENPENKAVLRLYGYNYEVYTHSYLCYGRDQVLKKVFSKMMIAQNYDSYIDNPCMPNGYNASYPLKFIYNSPCTASEKPQDYSPDKTITFRGTSQPLECYQLVDSIFNFSPCNHSNCAFNNVYQPEVTGDFL
;
A
#
# COMPACT_ATOMS: atom_id res chain seq x y z
N MET A 1 5.59 2.64 -14.33
CA MET A 1 5.07 2.50 -12.95
C MET A 1 6.21 2.84 -12.01
N ASP A 2 5.96 3.66 -11.00
CA ASP A 2 6.99 4.04 -10.02
C ASP A 2 6.63 3.48 -8.63
N PHE A 3 7.59 2.82 -7.98
CA PHE A 3 7.41 2.14 -6.70
C PHE A 3 8.49 2.55 -5.70
N GLY A 4 8.18 3.60 -4.93
CA GLY A 4 9.05 4.13 -3.89
C GLY A 4 8.82 3.50 -2.51
N GLY A 5 9.52 4.00 -1.50
CA GLY A 5 9.33 3.58 -0.10
C GLY A 5 8.03 4.09 0.53
N ALA A 6 7.57 5.29 0.14
CA ALA A 6 6.43 5.95 0.77
C ALA A 6 5.13 5.92 -0.05
N SER A 7 5.24 5.97 -1.38
CA SER A 7 4.14 5.98 -2.33
C SER A 7 4.46 5.13 -3.55
N THR A 8 3.43 4.88 -4.36
CA THR A 8 3.55 4.32 -5.70
C THR A 8 2.71 5.14 -6.66
N GLN A 9 3.15 5.24 -7.91
CA GLN A 9 2.56 6.08 -8.93
C GLN A 9 2.34 5.31 -10.22
N ILE A 10 1.25 5.66 -10.88
CA ILE A 10 0.94 5.22 -12.22
C ILE A 10 0.55 6.44 -13.04
N SER A 11 1.15 6.57 -14.22
CA SER A 11 0.85 7.66 -15.15
C SER A 11 0.90 7.13 -16.58
N PHE A 12 -0.12 7.44 -17.38
CA PHE A 12 -0.21 7.01 -18.78
C PHE A 12 -1.25 7.86 -19.53
N VAL A 13 -1.22 7.81 -20.86
CA VAL A 13 -2.26 8.41 -21.70
C VAL A 13 -3.33 7.33 -21.95
N PRO A 14 -4.53 7.44 -21.38
CA PRO A 14 -5.59 6.46 -21.60
C PRO A 14 -6.19 6.58 -23.01
N SER A 15 -6.81 5.50 -23.48
CA SER A 15 -7.61 5.51 -24.72
C SER A 15 -8.98 6.16 -24.56
N GLN A 16 -9.47 6.26 -23.32
CA GLN A 16 -10.75 6.85 -22.95
C GLN A 16 -10.55 8.21 -22.29
N GLU A 17 -11.62 9.02 -22.24
CA GLU A 17 -11.60 10.28 -21.52
C GLU A 17 -11.42 10.05 -20.01
N ILE A 18 -10.57 10.86 -19.38
CA ILE A 18 -10.33 10.81 -17.93
C ILE A 18 -11.54 11.45 -17.23
N GLU A 19 -12.33 10.61 -16.56
CA GLU A 19 -13.57 10.97 -15.86
C GLU A 19 -13.33 11.95 -14.70
N ASN A 20 -12.29 11.70 -13.89
CA ASN A 20 -11.97 12.54 -12.74
C ASN A 20 -10.90 13.59 -13.10
N PRO A 21 -11.25 14.90 -13.11
CA PRO A 21 -10.30 15.97 -13.40
C PRO A 21 -9.11 16.03 -12.44
N GLU A 22 -9.26 15.58 -11.18
CA GLU A 22 -8.16 15.55 -10.20
C GLU A 22 -7.04 14.58 -10.60
N ASN A 23 -7.33 13.61 -11.47
CA ASN A 23 -6.35 12.66 -11.99
C ASN A 23 -5.90 12.99 -13.41
N LYS A 24 -6.36 14.12 -14.00
CA LYS A 24 -5.99 14.58 -15.34
C LYS A 24 -4.86 15.61 -15.27
N ALA A 25 -3.75 15.31 -15.94
CA ALA A 25 -2.69 16.28 -16.23
C ALA A 25 -2.66 16.58 -17.72
N VAL A 26 -2.73 17.87 -18.09
CA VAL A 26 -2.63 18.30 -19.50
C VAL A 26 -1.25 18.90 -19.74
N LEU A 27 -0.49 18.30 -20.65
CA LEU A 27 0.87 18.69 -20.97
C LEU A 27 0.97 19.07 -22.46
N ARG A 28 1.76 20.09 -22.78
CA ARG A 28 2.15 20.40 -24.15
C ARG A 28 3.64 20.20 -24.34
N LEU A 29 4.01 19.14 -25.06
CA LEU A 29 5.40 18.75 -25.25
C LEU A 29 5.69 18.68 -26.76
N TYR A 30 6.71 19.40 -27.21
CA TYR A 30 7.12 19.44 -28.62
C TYR A 30 5.99 19.78 -29.62
N GLY A 31 5.04 20.61 -29.19
CA GLY A 31 3.90 21.03 -30.00
C GLY A 31 2.65 20.15 -29.90
N TYR A 32 2.75 18.96 -29.30
CA TYR A 32 1.65 18.02 -29.09
C TYR A 32 1.02 18.18 -27.71
N ASN A 33 -0.30 18.03 -27.63
CA ASN A 33 -1.04 18.01 -26.37
C ASN A 33 -1.24 16.58 -25.90
N TYR A 34 -0.99 16.33 -24.62
CA TYR A 34 -1.16 15.05 -23.96
C TYR A 34 -2.11 15.22 -22.78
N GLU A 35 -3.17 14.42 -22.75
CA GLU A 35 -4.00 14.22 -21.56
C GLU A 35 -3.51 12.95 -20.86
N VAL A 36 -2.86 13.14 -19.73
CA VAL A 36 -2.21 12.07 -18.96
C VAL A 36 -3.05 11.81 -17.72
N TYR A 37 -3.47 10.55 -17.55
CA TYR A 37 -3.94 10.09 -16.25
C TYR A 37 -2.72 9.97 -15.33
N THR A 38 -2.83 10.49 -14.12
CA THR A 38 -1.80 10.31 -13.10
C THR A 38 -2.40 10.23 -11.70
N HIS A 39 -1.90 9.29 -10.91
CA HIS A 39 -2.26 9.17 -9.50
C HIS A 39 -1.07 8.70 -8.67
N SER A 40 -0.99 9.20 -7.42
CA SER A 40 0.02 8.79 -6.45
C SER A 40 -0.66 8.24 -5.19
N TYR A 41 -0.50 6.94 -4.96
CA TYR A 41 -1.03 6.25 -3.79
C TYR A 41 -0.07 6.41 -2.61
N LEU A 42 -0.28 7.48 -1.82
CA LEU A 42 0.45 7.67 -0.57
C LEU A 42 0.16 6.52 0.40
N CYS A 43 1.17 6.10 1.18
CA CYS A 43 1.12 4.93 2.08
C CYS A 43 1.07 3.57 1.38
N TYR A 44 1.21 3.53 0.05
CA TYR A 44 1.30 2.30 -0.74
C TYR A 44 2.69 2.11 -1.39
N GLY A 45 3.70 2.86 -0.95
CA GLY A 45 5.10 2.50 -1.21
C GLY A 45 5.55 1.35 -0.31
N ARG A 46 6.64 0.68 -0.70
CA ARG A 46 7.16 -0.55 -0.08
C ARG A 46 7.26 -0.48 1.45
N ASP A 47 7.88 0.56 1.98
CA ASP A 47 8.21 0.66 3.40
C ASP A 47 6.96 0.96 4.24
N GLN A 48 6.01 1.70 3.68
CA GLN A 48 4.73 1.99 4.35
C GLN A 48 3.78 0.79 4.29
N VAL A 49 3.75 0.07 3.17
CA VAL A 49 3.04 -1.21 3.04
C VAL A 49 3.57 -2.20 4.07
N LEU A 50 4.88 -2.31 4.25
CA LEU A 50 5.47 -3.18 5.27
C LEU A 50 4.95 -2.85 6.68
N LYS A 51 4.91 -1.56 7.04
CA LYS A 51 4.36 -1.13 8.34
C LYS A 51 2.87 -1.44 8.49
N LYS A 52 2.07 -1.22 7.44
CA LYS A 52 0.63 -1.56 7.43
C LYS A 52 0.42 -3.06 7.61
N VAL A 53 1.19 -3.88 6.89
CA VAL A 53 1.14 -5.35 6.98
C VAL A 53 1.53 -5.82 8.39
N PHE A 54 2.60 -5.28 8.98
CA PHE A 54 2.95 -5.58 10.37
C PHE A 54 1.83 -5.19 11.34
N SER A 55 1.26 -3.99 11.18
CA SER A 55 0.13 -3.54 11.99
C SER A 55 -1.09 -4.48 11.88
N LYS A 56 -1.43 -4.97 10.68
CA LYS A 56 -2.49 -5.98 10.49
C LYS A 56 -2.19 -7.30 11.21
N MET A 57 -0.95 -7.79 11.14
CA MET A 57 -0.56 -9.00 11.89
C MET A 57 -0.69 -8.80 13.40
N MET A 58 -0.24 -7.64 13.92
CA MET A 58 -0.37 -7.29 15.34
C MET A 58 -1.82 -7.32 15.78
N ILE A 59 -2.71 -6.69 15.03
CA ILE A 59 -4.15 -6.65 15.33
C ILE A 59 -4.73 -8.07 15.30
N ALA A 60 -4.43 -8.87 14.27
CA ALA A 60 -4.98 -10.22 14.12
C ALA A 60 -4.51 -11.19 15.20
N GLN A 61 -3.31 -10.99 15.74
CA GLN A 61 -2.69 -11.83 16.77
C GLN A 61 -2.72 -11.16 18.16
N ASN A 62 -3.69 -10.26 18.40
CA ASN A 62 -3.97 -9.64 19.70
C ASN A 62 -2.76 -8.97 20.38
N TYR A 63 -1.87 -8.37 19.58
CA TYR A 63 -0.67 -7.68 20.04
C TYR A 63 0.27 -8.53 20.93
N ASP A 64 0.36 -9.84 20.65
CA ASP A 64 1.34 -10.73 21.29
C ASP A 64 2.79 -10.24 21.04
N SER A 65 3.71 -10.63 21.92
CA SER A 65 5.14 -10.34 21.79
C SER A 65 5.81 -11.17 20.69
N TYR A 66 5.19 -12.28 20.29
CA TYR A 66 5.61 -13.13 19.18
C TYR A 66 4.50 -13.21 18.13
N ILE A 67 4.81 -12.77 16.91
CA ILE A 67 3.84 -12.65 15.83
C ILE A 67 4.31 -13.51 14.66
N ASP A 68 3.48 -14.45 14.25
CA ASP A 68 3.79 -15.26 13.08
C ASP A 68 3.62 -14.44 11.81
N ASN A 69 4.63 -14.47 10.94
CA ASN A 69 4.74 -13.68 9.73
C ASN A 69 4.80 -14.62 8.52
N PRO A 70 3.67 -14.81 7.79
CA PRO A 70 3.62 -15.68 6.63
C PRO A 70 4.50 -15.25 5.46
N CYS A 71 4.83 -13.97 5.38
CA CYS A 71 5.65 -13.41 4.30
C CYS A 71 7.16 -13.61 4.50
N MET A 72 7.60 -13.90 5.72
CA MET A 72 9.02 -14.09 6.03
C MET A 72 9.47 -15.56 5.87
N PRO A 73 10.73 -15.81 5.49
CA PRO A 73 11.29 -17.16 5.41
C PRO A 73 11.20 -17.91 6.75
N ASN A 74 10.93 -19.22 6.72
CA ASN A 74 10.84 -20.04 7.92
C ASN A 74 12.20 -20.07 8.64
N GLY A 75 12.20 -19.87 9.95
CA GLY A 75 13.40 -19.76 10.77
C GLY A 75 14.05 -18.37 10.77
N TYR A 76 13.57 -17.44 9.93
CA TYR A 76 13.97 -16.03 10.01
C TYR A 76 13.11 -15.30 11.05
N ASN A 77 13.76 -14.69 12.04
CA ASN A 77 13.10 -13.87 13.05
C ASN A 77 13.64 -12.45 12.98
N ALA A 78 12.75 -11.47 13.14
CA ALA A 78 13.13 -10.06 13.21
C ALA A 78 12.33 -9.35 14.30
N SER A 79 13.02 -8.53 15.10
CA SER A 79 12.41 -7.80 16.21
C SER A 79 12.39 -6.31 15.93
N TYR A 80 11.24 -5.66 16.18
CA TYR A 80 11.06 -4.22 15.98
C TYR A 80 10.38 -3.59 17.19
N PRO A 81 10.79 -2.38 17.62
CA PRO A 81 10.05 -1.63 18.62
C PRO A 81 8.72 -1.14 18.03
N LEU A 82 7.66 -1.03 18.83
CA LEU A 82 6.35 -0.57 18.37
C LEU A 82 6.42 0.78 17.66
N LYS A 83 7.33 1.67 18.08
CA LYS A 83 7.56 2.95 17.39
C LYS A 83 7.99 2.79 15.92
N PHE A 84 8.67 1.72 15.54
CA PHE A 84 9.03 1.49 14.12
C PHE A 84 7.78 1.29 13.26
N ILE A 85 6.79 0.56 13.79
CA ILE A 85 5.54 0.24 13.10
C ILE A 85 4.63 1.46 13.06
N TYR A 86 4.56 2.22 14.16
CA TYR A 86 3.56 3.27 14.37
C TYR A 86 4.09 4.72 14.33
N ASN A 87 5.32 4.96 13.87
CA ASN A 87 5.90 6.31 13.67
C ASN A 87 5.51 6.98 12.34
N SER A 88 4.58 6.40 11.59
CA SER A 88 4.11 6.93 10.31
C SER A 88 2.65 7.34 10.38
N PRO A 89 2.22 8.43 9.71
CA PRO A 89 0.80 8.73 9.53
C PRO A 89 0.00 7.56 8.94
N CYS A 90 0.64 6.70 8.15
CA CYS A 90 0.01 5.55 7.48
C CYS A 90 -0.51 4.46 8.43
N THR A 91 -0.03 4.43 9.67
CA THR A 91 -0.39 3.43 10.70
C THR A 91 -0.70 4.08 12.05
N ALA A 92 -0.54 5.40 12.20
CA ALA A 92 -0.66 6.08 13.49
C ALA A 92 -2.02 5.90 14.17
N SER A 93 -3.09 5.74 13.40
CA SER A 93 -4.45 5.49 13.89
C SER A 93 -4.68 4.06 14.39
N GLU A 94 -3.77 3.13 14.09
CA GLU A 94 -3.86 1.71 14.45
C GLU A 94 -3.04 1.36 15.71
N LYS A 95 -2.57 2.37 16.47
CA LYS A 95 -1.83 2.14 17.70
C LYS A 95 -2.69 1.39 18.74
N PRO A 96 -2.12 0.42 19.47
CA PRO A 96 -2.82 -0.22 20.59
C PRO A 96 -3.12 0.77 21.71
N GLN A 97 -4.11 0.47 22.56
CA GLN A 97 -4.47 1.34 23.69
C GLN A 97 -3.34 1.47 24.72
N ASP A 98 -2.62 0.39 24.99
CA ASP A 98 -1.46 0.30 25.86
C ASP A 98 -0.14 0.58 25.11
N TYR A 99 -0.16 1.54 24.18
CA TYR A 99 1.00 1.83 23.34
C TYR A 99 2.24 2.23 24.15
N SER A 100 3.23 1.34 24.16
CA SER A 100 4.57 1.58 24.68
C SER A 100 5.57 1.60 23.52
N PRO A 101 6.11 2.77 23.13
CA PRO A 101 6.89 2.93 21.91
C PRO A 101 8.15 2.05 21.85
N ASP A 102 8.76 1.75 22.99
CA ASP A 102 9.98 0.96 23.09
C ASP A 102 9.72 -0.54 23.36
N LYS A 103 8.45 -0.95 23.56
CA LYS A 103 8.08 -2.37 23.61
C LYS A 103 8.47 -3.01 22.28
N THR A 104 9.23 -4.09 22.35
CA THR A 104 9.74 -4.81 21.17
C THR A 104 8.88 -6.02 20.88
N ILE A 105 8.54 -6.20 19.61
CA ILE A 105 7.78 -7.35 19.10
C ILE A 105 8.69 -8.15 18.18
N THR A 106 8.60 -9.48 18.28
CA THR A 106 9.36 -10.41 17.44
C THR A 106 8.45 -11.05 16.40
N PHE A 107 8.73 -10.81 15.13
CA PHE A 107 8.07 -11.46 14.01
C PHE A 107 8.82 -12.74 13.65
N ARG A 108 8.10 -13.86 13.56
CA ARG A 108 8.65 -15.19 13.24
C ARG A 108 8.20 -15.61 11.85
N GLY A 109 9.14 -15.85 10.94
CA GLY A 109 8.80 -16.28 9.60
C GLY A 109 8.25 -17.69 9.55
N THR A 110 7.20 -17.90 8.75
CA THR A 110 6.53 -19.20 8.60
C THR A 110 6.50 -19.71 7.15
N SER A 111 6.92 -18.90 6.16
CA SER A 111 6.92 -19.27 4.73
C SER A 111 5.58 -19.79 4.22
N GLN A 112 4.55 -18.96 4.32
CA GLN A 112 3.20 -19.29 3.87
C GLN A 112 2.77 -18.32 2.75
N PRO A 113 3.07 -18.61 1.47
CA PRO A 113 2.85 -17.67 0.37
C PRO A 113 1.38 -17.25 0.18
N LEU A 114 0.44 -18.20 0.34
CA LEU A 114 -0.98 -17.91 0.19
C LEU A 114 -1.50 -16.99 1.30
N GLU A 115 -1.13 -17.26 2.55
CA GLU A 115 -1.49 -16.40 3.68
C GLU A 115 -0.83 -15.02 3.56
N CYS A 116 0.41 -14.96 3.08
CA CYS A 116 1.09 -13.70 2.80
C CYS A 116 0.32 -12.87 1.75
N TYR A 117 -0.09 -13.51 0.65
CA TYR A 117 -0.90 -12.86 -0.38
C TYR A 117 -2.19 -12.29 0.20
N GLN A 118 -2.97 -13.10 0.93
CA GLN A 118 -4.23 -12.69 1.54
C GLN A 118 -4.04 -11.55 2.54
N LEU A 119 -2.96 -11.58 3.32
CA LEU A 119 -2.65 -10.52 4.26
C LEU A 119 -2.29 -9.20 3.55
N VAL A 120 -1.49 -9.25 2.48
CA VAL A 120 -1.17 -8.07 1.68
C VAL A 120 -2.43 -7.54 0.99
N ASP A 121 -3.26 -8.42 0.41
CA ASP A 121 -4.53 -8.07 -0.23
C ASP A 121 -5.47 -7.33 0.73
N SER A 122 -5.50 -7.72 2.00
CA SER A 122 -6.35 -7.11 3.04
C SER A 122 -6.11 -5.61 3.30
N ILE A 123 -4.98 -5.05 2.84
CA ILE A 123 -4.67 -3.63 3.02
C ILE A 123 -5.21 -2.76 1.87
N PHE A 124 -5.76 -3.38 0.83
CA PHE A 124 -6.41 -2.72 -0.31
C PHE A 124 -7.91 -2.82 -0.15
N ASN A 125 -8.62 -1.71 -0.33
CA ASN A 125 -10.07 -1.73 -0.36
C ASN A 125 -10.57 -1.60 -1.80
N PHE A 126 -11.13 -2.66 -2.36
CA PHE A 126 -11.68 -2.65 -3.72
C PHE A 126 -13.16 -2.21 -3.79
N SER A 127 -13.82 -1.93 -2.66
CA SER A 127 -15.23 -1.53 -2.64
C SER A 127 -15.54 -0.47 -1.55
N PRO A 128 -16.36 0.56 -1.85
CA PRO A 128 -17.03 0.81 -3.13
C PRO A 128 -16.08 1.41 -4.19
N CYS A 129 -16.52 1.36 -5.44
CA CYS A 129 -16.01 2.19 -6.53
C CYS A 129 -17.17 3.05 -7.05
N ASN A 130 -17.05 4.37 -6.89
CA ASN A 130 -18.05 5.36 -7.29
C ASN A 130 -17.75 5.99 -8.66
N HIS A 131 -16.87 5.35 -9.43
CA HIS A 131 -16.46 5.75 -10.77
C HIS A 131 -16.73 4.61 -11.75
N SER A 132 -16.52 4.87 -13.04
CA SER A 132 -16.59 3.83 -14.09
C SER A 132 -15.65 2.64 -13.82
N ASN A 133 -14.45 2.91 -13.32
CA ASN A 133 -13.49 1.91 -12.84
C ASN A 133 -12.58 2.51 -11.76
N CYS A 134 -12.07 1.69 -10.84
CA CYS A 134 -11.16 2.08 -9.78
C CYS A 134 -10.01 1.08 -9.65
N ALA A 135 -8.84 1.56 -9.22
CA ALA A 135 -7.79 0.65 -8.80
C ALA A 135 -8.08 0.07 -7.41
N PHE A 136 -8.07 0.92 -6.39
CA PHE A 136 -8.43 0.60 -5.00
C PHE A 136 -8.69 1.90 -4.22
N ASN A 137 -9.22 1.79 -3.01
CA ASN A 137 -9.63 2.87 -2.11
C ASN A 137 -10.53 3.92 -2.78
N ASN A 138 -11.44 3.49 -3.65
CA ASN A 138 -12.34 4.37 -4.41
C ASN A 138 -11.59 5.42 -5.26
N VAL A 139 -10.37 5.11 -5.71
CA VAL A 139 -9.62 5.98 -6.61
C VAL A 139 -9.90 5.59 -8.05
N TYR A 140 -10.44 6.54 -8.83
CA TYR A 140 -10.64 6.39 -10.26
C TYR A 140 -9.36 5.98 -10.97
N GLN A 141 -9.45 4.97 -11.84
CA GLN A 141 -8.38 4.61 -12.77
C GLN A 141 -9.01 4.12 -14.08
N PRO A 142 -8.66 4.73 -15.24
CA PRO A 142 -9.09 4.20 -16.52
C PRO A 142 -8.41 2.86 -16.83
N GLU A 143 -8.96 2.12 -17.79
CA GLU A 143 -8.31 0.91 -18.29
C GLU A 143 -6.87 1.18 -18.72
N VAL A 144 -5.96 0.32 -18.28
CA VAL A 144 -4.52 0.48 -18.51
C VAL A 144 -4.23 0.20 -19.99
N THR A 145 -3.55 1.13 -20.68
CA THR A 145 -3.26 1.02 -22.12
C THR A 145 -1.82 1.39 -22.45
N GLY A 146 -1.27 0.76 -23.50
CA GLY A 146 0.08 1.02 -23.98
C GLY A 146 1.16 0.25 -23.22
N ASP A 147 2.41 0.62 -23.48
CA ASP A 147 3.58 -0.01 -22.85
C ASP A 147 3.95 0.71 -21.56
N PHE A 148 4.39 -0.06 -20.56
CA PHE A 148 4.83 0.45 -19.26
C PHE A 148 6.27 0.04 -18.98
N LEU A 149 7.02 0.97 -18.39
CA LEU A 149 8.32 0.74 -17.75
C LEU A 149 8.13 0.49 -16.26
#